data_AF-A0A395M1I3-F1
#
_entry.id   AF-A0A395M1I3-F1
#
_cell.length_a   1.000
_cell.length_b   1.000
_cell.length_c   1.000
_cell.angle_alpha   90.00
_cell.angle_beta   90.00
_cell.angle_gamma   90.00
#
_symmetry.space_group_name_H-M   'P 1'
#
loop_
_entity.id
_entity.type
_entity.pdbx_description
1 polymer ?
#
loop_
_entity_poly.entity_id
_entity_poly.type
_entity_poly.pdbx_seq_one_letter_code
_entity_poly.pdbx_strand_id
1 'polypeptide(L)' 'MKSKAVVFYAPEQLELREVELRELGPDDVLIETHWTSISAGTEKMLFQGKLPPMQMTSYPVIPGYETV' A
#
# COMPACT_ATOMS: atom_id res chain seq x y z
N MET A 1 12.78 -3.99 -10.03
CA MET A 1 11.67 -4.57 -10.84
C MET A 1 10.49 -3.64 -10.63
N LYS A 2 9.76 -3.27 -11.69
CA LYS A 2 8.72 -2.26 -11.59
C LYS A 2 7.32 -2.88 -11.46
N SER A 3 6.48 -2.26 -10.65
CA SER A 3 5.06 -2.60 -10.52
C SER A 3 4.20 -1.34 -10.47
N LYS A 4 2.92 -1.45 -10.82
CA LYS A 4 1.95 -0.37 -10.60
C LYS A 4 1.34 -0.51 -9.21
N ALA A 5 1.27 0.58 -8.48
CA ALA A 5 0.70 0.62 -7.14
C ALA A 5 -0.23 1.82 -6.97
N VAL A 6 -1.27 1.65 -6.16
CA VAL A 6 -2.00 2.78 -5.57
C VAL A 6 -1.11 3.37 -4.48
N VAL A 7 -0.90 4.68 -4.49
CA VAL A 7 -0.07 5.36 -3.49
C VAL A 7 -0.89 6.46 -2.87
N PHE A 8 -1.09 6.40 -1.55
CA PHE A 8 -1.57 7.53 -0.78
C PHE A 8 -0.34 8.39 -0.44
N TYR A 9 -0.32 9.64 -0.87
CA TYR A 9 0.84 10.53 -0.65
C TYR A 9 0.54 11.72 0.27
N ALA A 10 -0.74 11.95 0.58
CA ALA A 10 -1.22 12.85 1.62
C ALA A 10 -2.68 12.45 1.99
N PRO A 11 -3.26 12.99 3.08
CA PRO A 11 -4.67 12.79 3.37
C PRO A 11 -5.56 13.15 2.18
N GLU A 12 -6.45 12.24 1.84
CA GLU A 12 -7.41 12.30 0.74
C GLU A 12 -6.78 12.44 -0.66
N GLN A 13 -5.47 12.17 -0.78
CA GLN A 13 -4.74 12.27 -2.03
C GLN A 13 -4.08 10.94 -2.39
N LEU A 14 -4.47 10.39 -3.54
CA LEU A 14 -3.94 9.15 -4.08
C LEU A 14 -3.65 9.27 -5.57
N GLU A 15 -2.73 8.45 -6.04
CA GLU A 15 -2.50 8.26 -7.47
C GLU A 15 -1.98 6.85 -7.77
N LEU A 16 -2.05 6.46 -9.03
CA LEU A 16 -1.36 5.26 -9.52
C LEU A 16 0.07 5.63 -9.89
N ARG A 17 1.05 5.03 -9.22
CA ARG A 17 2.47 5.20 -9.52
C ARG A 17 3.09 3.90 -10.01
N GLU A 18 4.10 4.02 -10.85
CA GLU A 18 5.07 2.94 -11.05
C GLU A 18 6.09 2.97 -9.90
N VAL A 19 6.29 1.85 -9.21
CA VAL A 19 7.16 1.71 -8.05
C VAL A 19 8.22 0.64 -8.29
N GLU A 20 9.40 0.84 -7.74
CA GLU A 20 10.44 -0.20 -7.70
C GLU A 20 10.20 -1.14 -6.52
N LEU A 21 10.17 -2.44 -6.81
CA LEU A 21 10.19 -3.48 -5.79
C LEU A 21 11.60 -3.57 -5.19
N ARG A 22 11.67 -3.77 -3.87
CA ARG A 22 12.92 -4.09 -3.18
C ARG A 22 13.58 -5.33 -3.76
N GLU A 23 14.90 -5.44 -3.64
CA GLU A 23 15.59 -6.68 -3.98
C GLU A 23 15.05 -7.83 -3.12
N LEU A 24 14.83 -8.96 -3.78
CA LEU A 24 14.37 -10.19 -3.15
C LEU A 24 15.57 -10.90 -2.53
N GLY A 25 15.48 -11.16 -1.23
CA GLY A 25 16.40 -12.01 -0.50
C GLY A 25 16.11 -13.51 -0.74
N PRO A 26 16.95 -14.40 -0.18
CA PRO A 26 16.82 -15.84 -0.36
C PRO A 26 15.50 -16.43 0.19
N ASP A 27 14.88 -15.77 1.16
CA ASP A 27 13.65 -16.22 1.82
C ASP A 27 12.39 -15.50 1.30
N ASP A 28 12.53 -14.62 0.30
CA ASP A 28 11.40 -13.87 -0.25
C ASP A 28 10.71 -14.63 -1.39
N VAL A 29 9.40 -14.42 -1.51
CA VAL A 29 8.61 -14.85 -2.67
C VAL A 29 8.03 -13.65 -3.39
N LEU A 30 8.02 -13.70 -4.72
CA LEU A 30 7.35 -12.70 -5.55
C LEU A 30 5.91 -13.16 -5.82
N ILE A 31 4.95 -12.29 -5.50
CA ILE A 31 3.52 -12.57 -5.65
C ILE A 31 2.92 -11.53 -6.60
N GLU A 32 2.15 -11.99 -7.58
CA GLU A 32 1.30 -11.13 -8.39
C GLU A 32 -0.09 -11.07 -7.73
N THR A 33 -0.46 -9.88 -7.23
CA THR A 33 -1.78 -9.67 -6.64
C THR A 33 -2.84 -9.58 -7.73
N HIS A 34 -3.83 -10.46 -7.68
CA HIS A 34 -5.00 -10.41 -8.55
C HIS A 34 -6.08 -9.49 -8.00
N TRP A 35 -6.30 -9.53 -6.68
CA TRP A 35 -7.33 -8.74 -6.01
C TRP A 35 -6.84 -8.21 -4.68
N THR A 36 -7.31 -7.00 -4.34
CA THR A 36 -7.15 -6.43 -3.00
C THR A 36 -8.48 -5.85 -2.53
N SER A 37 -8.81 -6.05 -1.25
CA SER A 37 -9.97 -5.40 -0.64
C SER A 37 -9.56 -4.11 0.06
N ILE A 38 -10.45 -3.12 -0.03
CA ILE A 38 -10.31 -1.87 0.72
C ILE A 38 -11.00 -2.05 2.06
N SER A 39 -10.23 -1.95 3.14
CA SER A 39 -10.79 -1.98 4.48
C SER A 39 -11.61 -0.72 4.77
N ALA A 40 -12.89 -0.91 5.09
CA ALA A 40 -13.80 0.17 5.47
C ALA A 40 -13.40 0.88 6.78
N GLY A 41 -12.52 0.27 7.57
CA GLY A 41 -11.98 0.81 8.83
C GLY A 41 -10.59 1.43 8.62
N THR A 42 -9.56 0.59 8.70
CA THR A 42 -8.15 1.02 8.73
C THR A 42 -7.78 1.84 7.49
N GLU A 43 -8.11 1.33 6.30
CA GLU A 43 -7.68 1.95 5.05
C GLU A 43 -8.44 3.24 4.76
N LYS A 44 -9.72 3.29 5.12
CA LYS A 44 -10.51 4.53 5.12
C LYS A 44 -9.93 5.58 6.07
N MET A 45 -9.59 5.21 7.30
CA MET A 45 -8.97 6.13 8.27
C MET A 45 -7.60 6.61 7.79
N LEU A 46 -6.81 5.71 7.18
CA LEU A 46 -5.51 6.04 6.59
C LEU A 46 -5.68 7.00 5.42
N PHE A 47 -6.62 6.74 4.52
CA PHE A 47 -6.91 7.67 3.42
C PHE A 47 -7.28 9.06 3.96
N GLN A 48 -8.09 9.14 5.02
CA GLN A 48 -8.50 10.41 5.63
C GLN A 48 -7.43 11.09 6.50
N GLY A 49 -6.25 10.49 6.70
CA GLY A 49 -5.22 11.01 7.63
C GLY A 49 -5.63 10.97 9.10
N LYS A 50 -6.57 10.09 9.47
CA LYS A 50 -7.12 9.96 10.83
C LYS A 50 -6.65 8.68 11.53
N LEU A 51 -5.95 7.79 10.83
CA LEU A 51 -5.42 6.58 11.44
C LEU A 51 -4.37 6.96 12.49
N PRO A 52 -4.47 6.46 13.74
CA PRO A 52 -3.40 6.60 14.72
C PRO A 52 -2.08 6.05 14.19
N PRO A 53 -0.91 6.54 14.65
CA PRO A 53 0.38 6.01 14.21
C PRO A 53 0.46 4.50 14.37
N MET A 54 0.68 3.80 13.26
CA MET A 54 0.92 2.37 13.18
C MET A 54 2.17 2.11 12.33
N GLN A 55 2.76 0.93 12.49
CA GLN A 55 3.93 0.55 11.71
C GLN A 55 3.55 0.52 10.21
N MET A 56 4.40 1.11 9.36
CA MET A 56 4.23 1.16 7.89
C MET A 56 3.00 1.96 7.38
N THR A 57 2.40 2.85 8.17
CA THR A 57 1.23 3.65 7.74
C THR A 57 1.51 5.14 7.52
N SER A 58 2.77 5.55 7.37
CA SER A 58 3.15 6.94 7.09
C SER A 58 3.15 7.23 5.59
N TYR A 59 2.66 8.40 5.18
CA TYR A 59 2.75 8.83 3.77
C TYR A 59 4.21 9.07 3.33
N PRO A 60 4.56 8.77 2.07
CA PRO A 60 3.75 8.03 1.10
C PRO A 60 3.64 6.55 1.48
N VAL A 61 2.45 5.96 1.29
CA VAL A 61 2.16 4.58 1.64
C VAL A 61 1.42 3.88 0.51
N ILE A 62 1.75 2.61 0.29
CA ILE A 62 1.03 1.69 -0.58
C ILE A 62 0.05 0.90 0.31
N PRO A 63 -1.27 1.10 0.20
CA PRO A 63 -2.27 0.37 0.97
C PRO A 63 -2.52 -1.04 0.38
N GLY A 64 -3.51 -1.78 0.90
CA GLY A 64 -3.87 -3.11 0.39
C GLY A 64 -3.18 -4.25 1.13
N TYR A 65 -3.46 -4.38 2.43
CA TYR A 65 -2.94 -5.48 3.26
C TYR A 65 -3.82 -6.75 3.21
N GLU A 66 -4.96 -6.68 2.51
CA GLU A 66 -5.89 -7.80 2.27
C GLU A 66 -5.84 -8.15 0.78
N THR A 67 -5.03 -9.13 0.39
CA THR A 67 -4.74 -9.45 -1.03
C THR A 67 -4.78 -10.95 -1.34
N VAL A 68 -5.16 -11.27 -2.58
CA VAL A 68 -5.03 -12.62 -3.21
C VAL A 68 -4.46 -12.51 -4.62
#